data_AF-A0A939DTY6-F1
#
_entry.id   AF-A0A939DTY6-F1
#
_cell.length_a   1.000
_cell.length_b   1.000
_cell.length_c   1.000
_cell.angle_alpha   90.00
_cell.angle_beta   90.00
_cell.angle_gamma   90.00
#
_symmetry.space_group_name_H-M   'P 1'
#
loop_
_entity.id
_entity.type
_entity.pdbx_description
1 polymer ?
#
loop_
_entity_poly.entity_id
_entity_poly.type
_entity_poly.pdbx_seq_one_letter_code
_entity_poly.pdbx_strand_id
1 'polypeptide(L)'
;HPQLLALCIQVCQSGKAHDQYLETNSPLISAQWIKIQVVKAGNGIAITVRDITARRLSQQALKESEEKFRRLVDGLNGHFVYSHDLTGRISYVSNSVQDVLGYRPEYFKLNYRHCVKRTPDNAEQIRRQLLAGERPDP
;
A
#
# COMPACT_ATOMS: atom_id res chain seq x y z
N HIS A 1 30.72 22.59 3.59
CA HIS A 1 29.33 23.05 3.44
C HIS A 1 28.88 23.67 4.77
N PRO A 2 28.82 25.01 4.92
CA PRO A 2 28.56 25.69 6.21
C PRO A 2 27.22 25.31 6.85
N GLN A 3 26.22 24.93 6.05
CA GLN A 3 24.90 24.49 6.51
C GLN A 3 24.94 23.18 7.32
N LEU A 4 25.85 22.27 7.00
CA LEU A 4 25.91 20.94 7.65
C LEU A 4 26.52 21.04 9.05
N LEU A 5 27.48 21.95 9.24
CA LEU A 5 28.04 22.28 10.54
C LEU A 5 26.99 22.91 11.46
N ALA A 6 26.22 23.88 10.95
CA ALA A 6 25.13 24.51 11.71
C ALA A 6 24.07 23.49 12.14
N LEU A 7 23.70 22.57 11.25
CA LEU A 7 22.79 21.47 11.57
C LEU A 7 23.32 20.56 12.67
N CYS A 8 24.61 20.21 12.60
CA CYS A 8 25.28 19.40 13.62
C CYS A 8 25.23 20.08 14.99
N ILE A 9 25.55 21.38 15.07
CA ILE A 9 25.48 22.17 16.31
C ILE A 9 24.06 22.16 16.88
N GLN A 10 23.05 22.37 16.03
CA GLN A 10 21.64 22.35 16.43
C GLN A 10 21.22 20.99 17.02
N VAL A 11 21.61 19.88 16.40
CA VAL A 11 21.31 18.53 16.91
C VAL A 11 22.02 18.28 18.24
N CYS A 12 23.26 18.74 18.38
CA CYS A 12 24.02 18.62 19.63
C CYS A 12 23.37 19.37 20.80
N GLN A 13 22.85 20.58 20.55
CA GLN A 13 22.21 21.42 21.56
C GLN A 13 20.79 20.94 21.90
N SER A 14 20.00 20.57 20.88
CA SER A 14 18.59 20.17 21.07
C SER A 14 18.41 18.71 21.47
N GLY A 15 19.39 17.84 21.18
CA GLY A 15 19.27 16.39 21.37
C GLY A 15 18.28 15.71 20.42
N LYS A 16 17.57 16.45 19.58
CA LYS A 16 16.57 15.91 18.65
C LYS A 16 17.25 15.48 17.36
N ALA A 17 17.03 14.23 16.96
CA ALA A 17 17.51 13.70 15.68
C ALA A 17 16.96 14.54 14.52
N HIS A 18 17.79 14.73 13.49
CA HIS A 18 17.40 15.42 12.27
C HIS A 18 17.59 14.51 11.05
N ASP A 19 16.53 14.42 10.24
CA ASP A 19 16.50 13.67 9.00
C ASP A 19 16.36 14.65 7.83
N GLN A 20 17.28 14.57 6.88
CA GLN A 20 17.24 15.31 5.63
C GLN A 20 17.22 14.35 4.45
N TYR A 21 16.43 14.69 3.43
CA TYR A 21 16.31 13.93 2.19
C TYR A 21 16.80 14.80 1.04
N LEU A 22 17.68 14.26 0.21
CA LEU A 22 18.28 14.95 -0.91
C LEU A 22 18.09 14.12 -2.18
N GLU A 23 17.65 14.79 -3.24
CA GLU A 23 17.77 14.26 -4.60
C GLU A 23 19.16 14.56 -5.13
N THR A 24 19.76 13.59 -5.81
CA THR A 24 21.10 13.69 -6.37
C THR A 24 21.04 13.38 -7.86
N ASN A 25 21.60 14.29 -8.66
CA ASN A 25 21.81 14.14 -10.09
C ASN A 25 23.32 14.14 -10.40
N SER A 26 24.12 13.52 -9.52
CA SER A 26 25.57 13.52 -9.65
C SER A 26 26.02 12.40 -10.60
N PRO A 27 26.92 12.67 -11.56
CA PRO A 27 27.53 11.61 -12.37
C PRO A 27 28.49 10.71 -11.57
N LEU A 28 28.84 11.10 -10.34
CA LEU A 28 29.80 10.36 -9.49
C LEU A 28 29.13 9.32 -8.59
N ILE A 29 27.81 9.39 -8.40
CA ILE A 29 27.07 8.50 -7.48
C ILE A 29 25.79 8.06 -8.18
N SER A 30 25.55 6.75 -8.23
CA SER A 30 24.32 6.19 -8.82
C SER A 30 23.06 6.44 -7.98
N ALA A 31 23.22 6.80 -6.70
CA ALA A 31 22.14 7.14 -5.80
C ALA A 31 21.40 8.39 -6.29
N GLN A 32 20.11 8.24 -6.58
CA GLN A 32 19.21 9.34 -6.93
C GLN A 32 18.61 10.00 -5.69
N TRP A 33 18.45 9.24 -4.61
CA TRP A 33 17.87 9.71 -3.36
C TRP A 33 18.73 9.32 -2.18
N ILE A 34 19.16 10.31 -1.40
CA ILE A 34 19.97 10.11 -0.21
C ILE A 34 19.22 10.60 1.02
N LYS A 35 19.21 9.77 2.06
CA LYS A 35 18.81 10.15 3.40
C LYS A 35 20.04 10.44 4.24
N ILE A 36 20.13 11.65 4.78
CA ILE A 36 21.12 12.04 5.78
C ILE A 36 20.42 12.08 7.13
N GLN A 37 20.95 11.36 8.12
CA GLN A 37 20.49 11.44 9.50
C GLN A 37 21.61 11.94 10.37
N VAL A 38 21.31 12.92 11.21
CA VAL A 38 22.23 13.49 12.19
C VAL A 38 21.64 13.24 13.57
N VAL A 39 22.39 12.54 14.42
CA VAL A 39 21.96 12.19 15.78
C VAL A 39 23.06 12.54 16.79
N LYS A 40 22.65 12.95 17.99
CA LYS A 40 23.57 13.12 19.12
C LYS A 40 24.00 11.74 19.63
N ALA A 41 25.30 11.54 19.79
CA ALA A 41 25.89 10.29 20.29
C ALA A 41 26.84 10.61 21.45
N GLY A 42 26.29 10.63 22.67
CA GLY A 42 27.02 11.07 23.86
C GLY A 42 27.50 12.53 23.72
N ASN A 43 28.82 12.72 23.76
CA ASN A 43 29.47 14.03 23.62
C ASN A 43 29.76 14.41 22.15
N GLY A 44 29.36 13.56 21.19
CA GLY A 44 29.59 13.78 19.77
C GLY A 44 28.31 13.69 18.93
N ILE A 45 28.51 13.61 17.63
CA ILE A 45 27.45 13.51 16.62
C ILE A 45 27.77 12.31 15.73
N ALA A 46 26.75 11.52 15.42
CA ALA A 46 26.82 10.53 14.36
C ALA A 46 26.01 11.01 13.15
N ILE A 47 26.64 10.94 11.98
CA ILE A 47 26.00 11.27 10.70
C ILE A 47 25.95 9.99 9.87
N THR A 48 24.76 9.60 9.44
CA THR A 48 24.60 8.47 8.51
C THR A 48 24.06 8.98 7.19
N VAL A 49 24.69 8.55 6.10
CA VAL A 49 24.26 8.83 4.72
C VAL A 49 23.85 7.50 4.12
N ARG A 50 22.59 7.38 3.69
CA ARG A 50 22.07 6.15 3.09
C ARG A 50 21.44 6.44 1.75
N ASP A 51 21.79 5.64 0.76
CA ASP A 51 21.02 5.57 -0.47
C ASP A 51 19.65 4.92 -0.16
N ILE A 52 18.59 5.64 -0.53
CA ILE A 52 17.20 5.19 -0.36
C ILE A 52 16.47 5.05 -1.70
N THR A 53 17.20 5.12 -2.82
CA THR A 53 16.66 5.07 -4.19
C THR A 53 15.85 3.80 -4.41
N ALA A 54 16.46 2.63 -4.15
CA ALA A 54 15.79 1.34 -4.33
C ALA A 54 14.51 1.21 -3.48
N ARG A 55 14.55 1.71 -2.23
CA ARG A 55 13.39 1.70 -1.34
C ARG A 55 12.26 2.57 -1.88
N ARG A 56 12.58 3.79 -2.33
CA ARG A 56 11.58 4.73 -2.87
C ARG A 56 10.95 4.21 -4.16
N LEU A 57 11.76 3.69 -5.08
CA LEU A 57 11.25 3.10 -6.33
C LEU A 57 10.33 1.91 -6.06
N SER A 58 10.68 1.04 -5.12
CA SER A 58 9.82 -0.09 -4.74
C SER A 58 8.49 0.36 -4.13
N GLN A 59 8.52 1.37 -3.26
CA GLN A 59 7.30 1.95 -2.67
C GLN A 59 6.43 2.65 -3.71
N GLN A 60 7.03 3.34 -4.67
CA GLN A 60 6.32 4.00 -5.75
C GLN A 60 5.68 2.97 -6.69
N ALA A 61 6.43 1.95 -7.11
CA ALA A 61 5.90 0.87 -7.95
C ALA A 61 4.74 0.13 -7.26
N LEU A 62 4.85 -0.11 -5.94
CA LEU A 62 3.75 -0.68 -5.16
C LEU A 62 2.52 0.24 -5.19
N LYS A 63 2.69 1.53 -4.90
CA LYS A 63 1.60 2.50 -4.91
C LYS A 63 0.94 2.61 -6.29
N GLU A 64 1.72 2.66 -7.37
CA GLU A 64 1.22 2.68 -8.74
C GLU A 64 0.45 1.40 -9.08
N SER A 65 0.95 0.24 -8.66
CA SER A 65 0.24 -1.04 -8.83
C SER A 65 -1.07 -1.08 -8.04
N GLU A 66 -1.09 -0.59 -6.80
CA GLU A 66 -2.30 -0.52 -5.97
C GLU A 66 -3.33 0.44 -6.56
N GLU A 67 -2.90 1.61 -7.05
CA GLU A 67 -3.78 2.57 -7.72
C GLU A 67 -4.31 2.01 -9.03
N LYS A 68 -3.47 1.34 -9.83
CA LYS A 68 -3.89 0.67 -11.06
C LYS A 68 -4.92 -0.41 -10.76
N PHE A 69 -4.66 -1.26 -9.77
CA PHE A 69 -5.61 -2.28 -9.32
C PHE A 69 -6.93 -1.63 -8.89
N ARG A 70 -6.88 -0.57 -8.08
CA ARG A 70 -8.08 0.16 -7.62
C ARG A 70 -8.89 0.70 -8.78
N ARG A 71 -8.25 1.35 -9.77
CA ARG A 71 -8.93 1.86 -10.97
C ARG A 71 -9.56 0.75 -11.80
N LEU A 72 -8.87 -0.38 -11.97
CA LEU A 72 -9.38 -1.52 -12.72
C LEU A 72 -10.63 -2.10 -12.05
N VAL A 73 -10.57 -2.29 -10.74
CA VAL A 73 -11.66 -2.89 -9.98
C VAL A 73 -12.85 -1.94 -9.83
N ASP A 74 -12.60 -0.67 -9.51
CA ASP A 74 -13.68 0.32 -9.36
C ASP A 74 -14.37 0.64 -10.70
N GLY A 75 -13.66 0.45 -11.83
CA GLY A 75 -14.21 0.61 -13.18
C GLY A 75 -15.01 -0.58 -13.71
N LEU A 76 -15.18 -1.66 -12.94
CA LEU A 76 -16.03 -2.79 -13.35
C LEU A 76 -17.51 -2.42 -13.19
N ASN A 77 -18.14 -2.01 -14.29
CA ASN A 77 -19.56 -1.69 -14.29
C ASN A 77 -20.40 -2.94 -13.96
N GLY A 78 -21.34 -2.80 -13.02
CA GLY A 78 -22.28 -3.87 -12.63
C GLY A 78 -21.66 -4.99 -11.77
N HIS A 79 -20.37 -4.90 -11.44
CA HIS A 79 -19.69 -5.88 -10.59
C HIS A 79 -18.90 -5.18 -9.48
N PHE A 80 -18.62 -5.92 -8.40
CA PHE A 80 -17.73 -5.48 -7.35
C PHE A 80 -16.81 -6.64 -6.94
N VAL A 81 -15.62 -6.32 -6.44
CA VAL A 81 -14.64 -7.33 -6.02
C VAL A 81 -14.50 -7.27 -4.52
N TYR A 82 -14.50 -8.43 -3.88
CA TYR A 82 -14.18 -8.56 -2.47
C TYR A 82 -13.24 -9.74 -2.25
N SER A 83 -12.47 -9.69 -1.18
CA SER A 83 -11.67 -10.81 -0.69
C SER A 83 -11.93 -11.03 0.78
N HIS A 84 -11.77 -12.27 1.23
CA HIS A 84 -11.89 -12.63 2.63
C HIS A 84 -10.74 -13.55 3.05
N ASP A 85 -10.43 -13.55 4.34
CA ASP A 85 -9.49 -14.50 4.92
C ASP A 85 -10.09 -15.92 5.01
N LEU A 86 -9.29 -16.89 5.46
CA LEU A 86 -9.74 -18.28 5.63
C LEU A 86 -10.86 -18.43 6.68
N THR A 87 -11.06 -17.45 7.56
CA THR A 87 -12.14 -17.42 8.55
C THR A 87 -13.43 -16.81 8.00
N GLY A 88 -13.38 -16.29 6.77
CA GLY A 88 -14.50 -15.65 6.10
C GLY A 88 -14.72 -14.20 6.50
N ARG A 89 -13.73 -13.51 7.12
CA ARG A 89 -13.80 -12.06 7.34
C ARG A 89 -13.36 -11.34 6.08
N ILE A 90 -14.14 -10.35 5.64
CA ILE A 90 -13.82 -9.56 4.44
C ILE A 90 -12.58 -8.70 4.69
N SER A 91 -11.48 -9.03 4.01
CA SER A 91 -10.22 -8.26 4.04
C SER A 91 -10.28 -7.05 3.11
N TYR A 92 -10.95 -7.18 1.97
CA TYR A 92 -11.09 -6.11 0.99
C TYR A 92 -12.46 -6.15 0.33
N VAL A 93 -13.00 -4.98 0.00
CA VAL A 93 -14.14 -4.83 -0.90
C VAL A 93 -13.95 -3.52 -1.68
N SER A 94 -14.25 -3.54 -2.97
CA SER A 94 -14.18 -2.37 -3.84
C SER A 94 -15.30 -1.39 -3.57
N ASN A 95 -15.12 -0.13 -3.99
CA ASN A 95 -16.13 0.90 -3.75
C ASN A 95 -17.40 0.66 -4.58
N SER A 96 -17.29 0.01 -5.73
CA SER A 96 -18.41 -0.35 -6.60
C SER A 96 -19.48 -1.22 -5.93
N VAL A 97 -19.21 -1.80 -4.74
CA VAL A 97 -20.25 -2.50 -3.95
C VAL A 97 -21.42 -1.57 -3.62
N GLN A 98 -21.16 -0.27 -3.47
CA GLN A 98 -22.20 0.72 -3.24
C GLN A 98 -23.09 0.91 -4.47
N ASP A 99 -22.49 0.94 -5.65
CA ASP A 99 -23.24 1.10 -6.90
C ASP A 99 -24.03 -0.16 -7.26
N VAL A 100 -23.47 -1.35 -6.97
CA VAL A 100 -24.08 -2.64 -7.33
C VAL A 100 -25.12 -3.11 -6.30
N LEU A 101 -24.82 -2.99 -5.00
CA LEU A 101 -25.69 -3.52 -3.93
C LEU A 101 -26.33 -2.43 -3.07
N GLY A 102 -25.96 -1.16 -3.24
CA GLY A 102 -26.48 -0.04 -2.43
C GLY A 102 -25.88 0.06 -1.03
N TYR A 103 -24.96 -0.83 -0.64
CA TYR A 103 -24.34 -0.81 0.68
C TYR A 103 -22.99 -0.12 0.66
N ARG A 104 -22.72 0.69 1.71
CA ARG A 104 -21.38 1.21 1.92
C ARG A 104 -20.37 0.07 2.12
N PRO A 105 -19.12 0.21 1.63
CA PRO A 105 -18.06 -0.78 1.82
C PRO A 105 -17.87 -1.20 3.28
N GLU A 106 -17.91 -0.25 4.21
CA GLU A 106 -17.74 -0.53 5.65
C GLU A 106 -18.87 -1.41 6.20
N TYR A 107 -20.10 -1.13 5.78
CA TYR A 107 -21.27 -1.91 6.19
C TYR A 107 -21.23 -3.32 5.59
N PHE A 108 -20.87 -3.44 4.31
CA PHE A 108 -20.72 -4.72 3.63
C PHE A 108 -19.67 -5.59 4.32
N LYS A 109 -18.50 -5.05 4.70
CA LYS A 109 -17.44 -5.82 5.38
C LYS A 109 -17.94 -6.49 6.66
N LEU A 110 -18.77 -5.80 7.43
CA LEU A 110 -19.30 -6.29 8.71
C LEU A 110 -20.47 -7.25 8.52
N ASN A 111 -21.26 -7.09 7.45
CA ASN A 111 -22.55 -7.77 7.26
C ASN A 111 -22.62 -8.59 5.95
N TYR A 112 -21.49 -8.96 5.35
CA TYR A 112 -21.45 -9.54 3.99
C TYR A 112 -22.36 -10.77 3.83
N ARG A 113 -22.52 -11.58 4.88
CA ARG A 113 -23.40 -12.76 4.90
C ARG A 113 -24.88 -12.42 4.72
N HIS A 114 -25.29 -11.22 5.13
CA HIS A 114 -26.64 -10.71 4.95
C HIS A 114 -26.79 -9.99 3.60
N CYS A 115 -25.74 -9.33 3.12
CA CYS A 115 -25.73 -8.59 1.86
C CYS A 115 -25.68 -9.52 0.63
N VAL A 116 -25.05 -10.69 0.75
CA VAL A 116 -24.97 -11.69 -0.33
C VAL A 116 -25.69 -12.95 0.14
N LYS A 117 -26.96 -13.11 -0.24
CA LYS A 117 -27.64 -14.39 -0.09
C LYS A 117 -26.98 -15.40 -1.03
N ARG A 118 -26.18 -16.32 -0.49
CA ARG A 118 -25.78 -17.53 -1.20
C ARG A 118 -27.05 -18.33 -1.48
N THR A 119 -27.60 -18.23 -2.69
CA THR A 119 -28.59 -19.21 -3.14
C THR A 119 -27.90 -20.58 -3.18
N PRO A 120 -28.50 -21.64 -2.58
CA PRO A 120 -27.87 -22.96 -2.50
C PRO A 120 -27.42 -23.52 -3.85
N ASP A 121 -28.12 -23.18 -4.93
CA ASP A 121 -27.90 -23.73 -6.27
C ASP A 121 -26.55 -23.35 -6.90
N ASN A 122 -26.10 -22.11 -6.71
CA ASN A 122 -24.92 -21.64 -7.45
C ASN A 122 -23.61 -22.22 -6.89
N ALA A 123 -23.52 -22.54 -5.60
CA ALA A 123 -22.26 -22.96 -4.99
C ALA A 123 -21.84 -24.39 -5.37
N GLU A 124 -22.79 -25.33 -5.42
CA GLU A 124 -22.57 -26.70 -5.87
C GLU A 124 -22.30 -26.74 -7.38
N GLN A 125 -23.05 -25.97 -8.16
CA GLN A 125 -22.94 -25.94 -9.62
C GLN A 125 -21.63 -25.30 -10.10
N ILE A 126 -21.25 -24.15 -9.52
CA ILE A 126 -19.95 -23.50 -9.78
C ILE A 126 -18.80 -24.42 -9.37
N ARG A 127 -18.92 -25.11 -8.22
CA ARG A 127 -17.90 -26.05 -7.75
C ARG A 127 -17.77 -27.25 -8.70
N ARG A 128 -18.86 -27.79 -9.24
CA ARG A 128 -18.81 -28.86 -10.25
C ARG A 128 -18.19 -28.38 -11.58
N GLN A 129 -18.55 -27.19 -12.05
CA GLN A 129 -18.01 -26.62 -13.29
C GLN A 129 -16.50 -26.36 -13.18
N LEU A 130 -16.05 -25.77 -12.07
CA LEU A 130 -14.62 -25.55 -11.81
C LEU A 130 -13.82 -26.86 -11.73
N LEU A 131 -14.38 -27.90 -11.11
CA LEU A 131 -13.76 -29.24 -11.04
C LEU A 131 -13.75 -29.94 -12.41
N ALA A 132 -14.69 -29.62 -13.29
CA ALA A 132 -14.75 -30.10 -14.68
C ALA A 132 -13.90 -29.26 -15.65
N GLY A 133 -13.31 -28.13 -15.21
CA GLY A 133 -12.54 -27.22 -16.05
C GLY A 133 -13.40 -26.27 -16.91
N GLU A 134 -14.70 -26.22 -16.67
CA GLU A 134 -15.64 -25.35 -17.38
C GLU A 134 -15.84 -24.03 -16.63
N ARG A 135 -15.93 -22.92 -17.39
CA ARG A 135 -16.17 -21.59 -16.83
C ARG A 135 -17.67 -21.44 -16.55
N PRO A 136 -18.08 -21.04 -15.32
CA PRO A 136 -19.50 -20.82 -15.02
C PRO A 136 -20.09 -19.70 -15.88
N ASP A 137 -21.33 -19.90 -16.32
CA ASP A 137 -22.13 -18.84 -16.95
C ASP A 137 -22.43 -17.70 -15.95
N PRO A 138 -22.59 -16.46 -16.45
CA PRO A 138 -22.77 -15.26 -15.63
C PRO A 138 -24.05 -15.27 -14.77
#